data_AF-A0A526U3Q2-F1
#
_entry.id   AF-A0A526U3Q2-F1
#
_cell.length_a   1.000
_cell.length_b   1.000
_cell.length_c   1.000
_cell.angle_alpha   90.00
_cell.angle_beta   90.00
_cell.angle_gamma   90.00
#
_symmetry.space_group_name_H-M   'P 1'
#
loop_
_entity.id
_entity.type
_entity.pdbx_description
1 polymer ?
#
loop_
_entity_poly.entity_id
_entity_poly.type
_entity_poly.pdbx_seq_one_letter_code
_entity_poly.pdbx_strand_id
1 'polypeptide(L)' 'MNLSSRVLGFGHHAPTRKVENPEIEDRLGLEPGWIERRTGIRSRFWAT' A
#
# COMPACT_ATOMS: atom_id res chain seq x y z
N MET A 1 36.95 -6.99 19.79
CA MET A 1 35.47 -6.91 19.79
C MET A 1 35.04 -6.28 18.49
N ASN A 2 34.18 -6.94 17.70
CA ASN A 2 33.71 -6.42 16.43
C ASN A 2 32.44 -5.59 16.70
N LEU A 3 32.52 -4.26 16.59
CA LEU A 3 31.42 -3.33 16.83
C LEU A 3 30.66 -3.14 15.51
N SER A 4 29.73 -4.05 15.20
CA SER A 4 28.78 -3.83 14.10
C SER A 4 27.48 -3.24 14.63
N SER A 5 26.92 -2.28 13.90
CA SER A 5 25.58 -1.75 14.19
C SER A 5 24.51 -2.81 13.92
N ARG A 6 23.39 -2.73 14.67
CA ARG A 6 22.21 -3.58 14.46
C ARG A 6 20.93 -2.77 14.59
N VAL A 7 19.87 -3.21 13.92
CA VAL A 7 18.53 -2.66 14.08
C VAL A 7 18.01 -3.02 15.48
N LEU A 8 17.56 -2.02 16.24
CA LEU A 8 17.02 -2.21 17.59
C LEU A 8 15.49 -2.39 17.62
N GLY A 9 14.77 -1.94 16.58
CA GLY A 9 13.32 -2.08 16.48
C GLY A 9 12.73 -1.49 15.20
N PHE A 10 11.43 -1.71 15.01
CA PHE A 10 10.61 -1.21 13.91
C PHE A 10 9.25 -0.74 14.42
N GLY A 11 8.59 0.14 13.65
CA GLY A 11 7.22 0.57 13.90
C GLY A 11 6.49 0.77 12.57
N HIS A 12 5.19 0.48 12.56
CA HIS A 12 4.33 0.66 11.39
C HIS A 12 2.96 1.17 11.81
N HIS A 13 2.50 2.22 11.15
CA HIS A 13 1.14 2.72 11.26
C HIS A 13 0.67 3.15 9.88
N ALA A 14 -0.51 2.68 9.46
CA ALA A 14 -1.20 3.11 8.27
C ALA A 14 -2.53 3.77 8.65
N PRO A 15 -3.04 4.73 7.87
CA PRO A 15 -4.38 5.29 8.07
C PRO A 15 -5.47 4.20 8.11
N THR A 16 -6.57 4.45 8.81
CA THR A 16 -7.64 3.46 8.96
C THR A 16 -8.39 3.18 7.66
N ARG A 17 -8.50 4.18 6.78
CA ARG A 17 -9.27 4.04 5.54
C ARG A 17 -8.49 3.23 4.52
N LYS A 18 -8.90 1.97 4.34
CA LYS A 18 -8.45 1.10 3.26
C LYS A 18 -9.26 1.36 2.00
N VAL A 19 -8.57 1.51 0.88
CA VAL A 19 -9.14 1.74 -0.46
C VAL A 19 -8.72 0.58 -1.35
N GLU A 20 -9.70 -0.18 -1.82
CA GLU A 20 -9.52 -1.25 -2.79
C GLU A 20 -9.43 -0.68 -4.20
N ASN A 21 -8.73 -1.38 -5.10
CA ASN A 21 -8.57 -0.92 -6.48
C ASN A 21 -9.88 -0.62 -7.22
N PRO A 22 -10.99 -1.38 -7.07
CA PRO A 22 -12.24 -1.10 -7.79
C PRO A 22 -12.77 0.31 -7.55
N GLU A 23 -12.64 0.88 -6.34
CA GLU A 23 -13.04 2.27 -6.07
C GLU A 23 -12.29 3.27 -6.96
N ILE A 24 -11.00 3.01 -7.19
CA ILE A 24 -10.13 3.87 -7.98
C ILE A 24 -10.36 3.63 -9.47
N GLU A 25 -10.52 2.36 -9.87
CA GLU A 25 -10.79 1.96 -11.25
C GLU A 25 -12.11 2.55 -11.74
N ASP A 26 -13.18 2.46 -10.94
CA ASP A 26 -14.49 3.07 -11.23
C ASP A 26 -14.37 4.59 -11.36
N ARG A 27 -13.66 5.25 -10.43
CA ARG A 27 -13.48 6.71 -10.45
C ARG A 27 -12.68 7.20 -11.64
N LEU A 28 -11.74 6.41 -12.14
CA LEU A 28 -10.84 6.78 -13.25
C LEU A 28 -11.28 6.21 -14.60
N GLY A 29 -12.34 5.40 -14.66
CA GLY A 29 -12.79 4.73 -15.87
C GLY A 29 -11.80 3.69 -16.39
N LEU A 30 -11.12 2.97 -15.49
CA LEU A 30 -10.19 1.92 -15.85
C LEU A 30 -10.88 0.57 -15.94
N GLU A 31 -10.34 -0.30 -16.78
CA GLU A 31 -10.78 -1.70 -16.84
C GLU A 31 -10.64 -2.40 -15.48
N PRO A 32 -11.59 -3.26 -15.09
CA PRO A 32 -11.48 -4.03 -13.85
C PRO A 32 -10.16 -4.80 -13.73
N GLY A 33 -9.50 -4.65 -12.58
CA GLY A 33 -8.23 -5.27 -12.26
C GLY A 33 -7.02 -4.71 -13.02
N TRP A 34 -7.17 -3.57 -13.72
CA TRP A 34 -6.07 -2.90 -14.40
C TRP A 34 -4.93 -2.54 -13.44
N ILE A 35 -5.24 -2.04 -12.24
CA ILE A 35 -4.23 -1.60 -11.28
C ILE A 35 -3.43 -2.79 -10.75
N GLU A 36 -4.10 -3.88 -10.33
CA GLU A 36 -3.41 -5.07 -9.82
C GLU A 36 -2.54 -5.71 -10.91
N ARG A 37 -3.04 -5.80 -12.15
CA ARG A 37 -2.28 -6.35 -13.29
C ARG A 37 -0.99 -5.57 -13.58
N ARG A 38 -1.01 -4.25 -13.39
CA ARG A 38 0.12 -3.36 -13.69
C ARG A 38 1.10 -3.17 -12.55
N THR A 39 0.66 -3.34 -11.30
CA THR A 39 1.43 -2.94 -10.12
C THR A 39 1.57 -4.01 -9.06
N GLY A 40 0.72 -5.06 -9.07
CA GLY A 40 0.60 -6.04 -7.99
C GLY A 40 -0.04 -5.49 -6.71
N ILE A 41 -0.43 -4.21 -6.68
CA ILE A 41 -1.09 -3.60 -5.52
C ILE A 41 -2.56 -4.02 -5.54
N ARG A 42 -3.09 -4.45 -4.39
CA ARG A 42 -4.51 -4.81 -4.21
C ARG A 42 -5.33 -3.69 -3.56
N SER A 43 -4.70 -2.98 -2.65
CA SER A 43 -5.31 -1.89 -1.88
C SER A 43 -4.25 -0.93 -1.39
N ARG A 44 -4.68 0.24 -0.94
CA ARG A 44 -3.85 1.21 -0.22
C ARG A 44 -4.63 1.89 0.90
N PHE A 45 -3.92 2.55 1.81
CA PHE A 45 -4.53 3.31 2.89
C PHE A 45 -4.43 4.81 2.61
N TRP A 46 -5.55 5.53 2.72
CA TRP A 46 -5.60 6.98 2.53
C TRP A 46 -5.80 7.67 3.87
N ALA A 47 -5.03 8.74 4.12
CA ALA A 47 -5.34 9.67 5.19
C ALA A 47 -6.60 10.47 4.80
N THR A 48 -7.48 10.69 5.78
CA THR A 48 -8.62 11.62 5.71
C THR A 48 -8.20 13.02 6.12
#